data_AF-R6U0R5-F1
#
_entry.id   AF-R6U0R5-F1
#
_cell.length_a   1.000
_cell.length_b   1.000
_cell.length_c   1.000
_cell.angle_alpha   90.00
_cell.angle_beta   90.00
_cell.angle_gamma   90.00
#
_symmetry.space_group_name_H-M   'P 1'
#
loop_
_entity.id
_entity.type
_entity.pdbx_description
1 polymer ?
#
loop_
_entity_poly.entity_id
_entity_poly.type
_entity_poly.pdbx_seq_one_letter_code
_entity_poly.pdbx_strand_id
1 'polypeptide(L)'
;MSSKVFSYVVAFSKHKHLSEKSPEGCLAYKWNEIIINEYRIIGVHIPSSIHEPERANDYWNTLHKHYFEHSEEKIIYLGDINAYDEGTEGKKQFNKLMKVAQDGWCKTHPSDNISDSFTIRLENGDFKRVDYIVSSNNISEDFIVESYQDFYKEYLSDHSLIAITIQDV
;
A
#
# COMPACT_ATOMS: atom_id res chain seq x y z
N MET A 1 1.54 13.07 26.71
CA MET A 1 0.89 11.75 26.57
C MET A 1 0.84 11.45 25.09
N SER A 2 1.51 10.39 24.59
CA SER A 2 1.33 10.01 23.18
C SER A 2 -0.05 9.38 23.05
N SER A 3 -0.92 9.95 22.23
CA SER A 3 -2.16 9.30 21.82
C SER A 3 -1.79 8.03 21.05
N LYS A 4 -2.27 6.87 21.51
CA LYS A 4 -2.16 5.64 20.70
C LYS A 4 -3.00 5.84 19.44
N VAL A 5 -2.33 5.98 18.30
CA VAL A 5 -2.98 5.98 16.99
C VAL A 5 -3.33 4.53 16.64
N PHE A 6 -4.61 4.26 16.41
CA PHE A 6 -5.08 2.98 15.89
C PHE A 6 -5.31 3.12 14.40
N SER A 7 -4.87 2.13 13.62
CA SER A 7 -5.22 2.03 12.21
C SER A 7 -5.80 0.67 11.91
N TYR A 8 -6.78 0.67 11.03
CA TYR A 8 -7.50 -0.51 10.58
C TYR A 8 -7.48 -0.53 9.06
N VAL A 9 -7.19 -1.69 8.49
CA VAL A 9 -7.43 -1.99 7.09
C VAL A 9 -8.72 -2.79 7.02
N VAL A 10 -9.68 -2.32 6.23
CA VAL A 10 -10.98 -2.95 6.06
C VAL A 10 -11.29 -3.08 4.58
N ALA A 11 -11.73 -4.26 4.15
CA ALA A 11 -12.29 -4.47 2.83
C ALA A 11 -13.80 -4.69 2.91
N PHE A 12 -14.54 -4.03 2.00
CA PHE A 12 -15.97 -4.23 1.81
C PHE A 12 -16.22 -4.79 0.41
N SER A 13 -17.19 -5.69 0.30
CA SER A 13 -17.58 -6.29 -0.96
C SER A 13 -19.09 -6.52 -0.99
N LYS A 14 -19.68 -6.41 -2.18
CA LYS A 14 -21.12 -6.64 -2.38
C LYS A 14 -21.51 -8.09 -2.13
N HIS A 15 -20.59 -9.01 -2.40
CA HIS A 15 -20.75 -10.45 -2.25
C HIS A 15 -19.75 -10.99 -1.23
N LYS A 16 -20.01 -12.18 -0.70
CA LYS A 16 -19.05 -12.84 0.19
C LYS A 16 -17.88 -13.39 -0.63
N HIS A 17 -16.66 -13.03 -0.26
CA HIS A 17 -15.44 -13.58 -0.86
C HIS A 17 -14.64 -14.39 0.16
N LEU A 18 -13.65 -15.13 -0.34
CA LEU A 18 -12.64 -15.74 0.51
C LEU A 18 -11.74 -14.64 1.06
N SER A 19 -11.50 -14.68 2.37
CA SER A 19 -10.58 -13.80 3.06
C SER A 19 -9.52 -14.64 3.76
N GLU A 20 -8.26 -14.22 3.68
CA GLU A 20 -7.18 -14.87 4.40
C GLU A 20 -6.98 -14.24 5.79
N LYS A 21 -6.38 -15.01 6.69
CA LYS A 21 -5.94 -14.47 7.98
C LYS A 21 -4.72 -13.60 7.75
N SER A 22 -4.60 -12.52 8.53
CA SER A 22 -3.37 -11.74 8.59
C SER A 22 -2.19 -12.66 8.92
N PRO A 23 -1.08 -12.61 8.17
CA PRO A 23 0.11 -13.42 8.44
C PRO A 23 0.69 -13.17 9.84
N GLU A 24 1.35 -14.18 10.41
CA GLU A 24 2.16 -14.01 11.61
C GLU A 24 3.30 -13.00 11.32
N GLY A 25 3.50 -12.04 12.23
CA GLY A 25 4.45 -10.92 12.06
C GLY A 25 3.82 -9.63 11.53
N CYS A 26 2.62 -9.70 10.93
CA CYS A 26 1.81 -8.50 10.71
C CYS A 26 1.00 -8.17 11.97
N LEU A 27 0.86 -6.87 12.25
CA LEU A 27 0.04 -6.43 13.37
C LEU A 27 -1.43 -6.68 13.05
N ALA A 28 -2.17 -7.19 14.04
CA ALA A 28 -3.62 -7.32 13.94
C ALA A 28 -4.23 -5.99 13.46
N TYR A 29 -5.14 -6.09 12.48
CA TYR A 29 -5.83 -4.96 11.82
C TYR A 29 -5.02 -4.11 10.85
N LYS A 30 -3.72 -4.35 10.67
CA LYS A 30 -2.92 -3.63 9.67
C LYS A 30 -2.78 -4.37 8.33
N TRP A 31 -3.31 -5.58 8.23
CA TRP A 31 -3.35 -6.42 7.04
C TRP A 31 -4.76 -6.96 6.82
N ASN A 32 -5.33 -6.76 5.65
CA ASN A 32 -6.57 -7.42 5.25
C ASN A 32 -6.47 -7.93 3.82
N GLU A 33 -6.96 -9.13 3.59
CA GLU A 33 -6.70 -9.85 2.35
C GLU A 33 -7.95 -10.56 1.86
N ILE A 34 -8.24 -10.36 0.57
CA ILE A 34 -9.39 -10.92 -0.12
C ILE A 34 -8.96 -11.51 -1.46
N ILE A 35 -9.63 -12.58 -1.89
CA ILE A 35 -9.42 -13.20 -3.20
C ILE A 35 -10.68 -13.00 -4.04
N ILE A 36 -10.56 -12.32 -5.19
CA ILE A 36 -11.66 -11.98 -6.10
C ILE A 36 -11.21 -12.15 -7.56
N ASN A 37 -11.93 -12.93 -8.36
CA ASN A 37 -11.68 -13.09 -9.81
C ASN A 37 -10.18 -13.30 -10.15
N GLU A 38 -9.52 -14.24 -9.46
CA GLU A 38 -8.07 -14.56 -9.58
C GLU A 38 -7.10 -13.52 -9.00
N TYR A 39 -7.60 -12.36 -8.56
CA TYR A 39 -6.81 -11.37 -7.85
C TYR A 39 -6.73 -11.68 -6.37
N ARG A 40 -5.51 -11.61 -5.83
CA ARG A 40 -5.25 -11.50 -4.40
C ARG A 40 -5.02 -10.03 -4.06
N ILE A 41 -5.99 -9.44 -3.37
CA ILE A 41 -5.97 -8.01 -3.02
C ILE A 41 -5.70 -7.89 -1.53
N ILE A 42 -4.61 -7.21 -1.19
CA ILE A 42 -4.14 -7.01 0.18
C ILE A 42 -4.12 -5.52 0.50
N GLY A 43 -4.96 -5.11 1.45
CA GLY A 43 -4.80 -3.82 2.10
C GLY A 43 -3.72 -3.89 3.18
N VAL A 44 -2.82 -2.91 3.20
CA VAL A 44 -1.72 -2.82 4.18
C VAL A 44 -1.64 -1.44 4.83
N HIS A 45 -1.19 -1.44 6.08
CA HIS A 45 -0.62 -0.25 6.71
C HIS A 45 0.68 -0.66 7.43
N ILE A 46 1.81 -0.38 6.81
CA ILE A 46 3.13 -0.76 7.33
C ILE A 46 3.54 0.20 8.45
N PRO A 47 4.04 -0.28 9.62
CA PRO A 47 4.58 0.60 10.65
C PRO A 47 5.73 1.47 10.14
N SER A 48 5.85 2.69 10.66
CA SER A 48 6.96 3.59 10.33
C SER A 48 8.30 2.97 10.73
N SER A 49 9.23 2.85 9.79
CA SER A 49 10.59 2.36 10.10
C SER A 49 11.42 3.32 10.96
N ILE A 50 10.99 4.57 11.10
CA ILE A 50 11.64 5.57 11.95
C ILE A 50 11.14 5.47 13.39
N HIS A 51 9.82 5.38 13.57
CA HIS A 51 9.20 5.40 14.89
C HIS A 51 9.03 4.01 15.50
N GLU A 52 8.93 2.97 14.66
CA GLU A 52 8.64 1.59 15.07
C GLU A 52 9.56 0.58 14.33
N PRO A 53 10.89 0.72 14.42
CA PRO A 53 11.84 0.02 13.54
C PRO A 53 11.73 -1.51 13.59
N GLU A 54 11.62 -2.11 14.77
CA GLU A 54 11.50 -3.57 14.92
C GLU A 54 10.21 -4.09 14.29
N ARG A 55 9.08 -3.46 14.61
CA ARG A 55 7.75 -3.83 14.07
C ARG A 55 7.71 -3.63 12.55
N ALA A 56 8.31 -2.56 12.05
CA ALA A 56 8.39 -2.30 10.62
C ALA A 56 9.23 -3.37 9.91
N ASN A 57 10.38 -3.74 10.48
CA ASN A 57 11.25 -4.78 9.92
C ASN A 57 10.55 -6.14 9.86
N ASP A 58 9.86 -6.56 10.92
CA ASP A 58 9.10 -7.80 10.93
C ASP A 58 7.99 -7.78 9.86
N TYR A 59 7.27 -6.67 9.77
CA TYR A 59 6.22 -6.49 8.76
C TYR A 59 6.77 -6.56 7.33
N TRP A 60 7.89 -5.89 7.05
CA TRP A 60 8.55 -5.94 5.74
C TRP A 60 9.01 -7.34 5.37
N ASN A 61 9.60 -8.07 6.31
CA ASN A 61 10.01 -9.45 6.09
C ASN A 61 8.82 -10.34 5.76
N THR A 62 7.71 -10.20 6.49
CA THR A 62 6.46 -10.92 6.22
C THR A 62 5.87 -10.55 4.85
N LEU A 63 5.83 -9.26 4.49
CA LEU A 63 5.34 -8.81 3.19
C LEU A 63 6.18 -9.39 2.05
N HIS A 64 7.51 -9.31 2.14
CA HIS A 64 8.41 -9.88 1.15
C HIS A 64 8.21 -11.38 1.00
N LYS A 65 8.15 -12.12 2.11
CA LYS A 65 7.92 -13.56 2.10
C LYS A 65 6.60 -13.89 1.39
N HIS A 66 5.51 -13.23 1.77
CA HIS A 66 4.21 -13.41 1.15
C HIS A 66 4.23 -13.11 -0.34
N TYR A 67 4.87 -12.01 -0.77
CA TYR A 67 5.00 -11.66 -2.18
C TYR A 67 5.69 -12.79 -2.98
N PHE A 68 6.76 -13.36 -2.44
CA PHE A 68 7.49 -14.45 -3.10
C PHE A 68 6.75 -15.79 -3.07
N GLU A 69 6.01 -16.09 -2.00
CA GLU A 69 5.20 -17.31 -1.90
C GLU A 69 4.07 -17.34 -2.94
N HIS A 70 3.59 -16.16 -3.35
CA HIS A 70 2.49 -16.00 -4.29
C HIS A 70 2.94 -15.38 -5.62
N SER A 71 4.24 -15.42 -5.97
CA SER A 71 4.80 -14.65 -7.10
C SER A 71 4.15 -14.91 -8.46
N GLU A 72 3.52 -16.08 -8.63
CA GLU A 72 2.83 -16.47 -9.85
C GLU A 72 1.39 -15.95 -9.93
N GLU A 73 0.83 -15.46 -8.83
CA GLU A 73 -0.55 -14.96 -8.73
C GLU A 73 -0.67 -13.48 -9.17
N LYS A 74 -1.90 -13.06 -9.47
CA LYS A 74 -2.24 -11.64 -9.67
C LYS A 74 -2.38 -10.96 -8.29
N ILE A 75 -1.27 -10.48 -7.73
CA ILE A 75 -1.26 -9.86 -6.40
C ILE A 75 -1.29 -8.34 -6.51
N ILE A 76 -2.10 -7.69 -5.68
CA ILE A 76 -2.12 -6.24 -5.48
C ILE A 76 -2.05 -5.94 -3.99
N TYR A 77 -1.03 -5.20 -3.57
CA TYR A 77 -0.96 -4.55 -2.27
C TYR A 77 -1.38 -3.09 -2.41
N LEU A 78 -2.23 -2.59 -1.51
CA LEU A 78 -2.65 -1.19 -1.49
C LEU A 78 -2.67 -0.61 -0.07
N GLY A 79 -2.29 0.65 0.07
CA GLY A 79 -2.41 1.40 1.32
C GLY A 79 -1.10 2.05 1.75
N ASP A 80 -1.04 2.49 3.01
CA ASP A 80 0.09 3.22 3.59
C ASP A 80 1.30 2.29 3.79
N ILE A 81 2.27 2.39 2.89
CA ILE A 81 3.50 1.60 2.89
C ILE A 81 4.59 2.25 3.74
N ASN A 82 4.46 3.53 4.13
CA ASN A 82 5.43 4.24 4.96
C ASN A 82 6.89 4.15 4.44
N ALA A 83 7.10 4.18 3.13
CA ALA A 83 8.41 3.99 2.48
C ALA A 83 8.81 5.13 1.54
N TYR A 84 8.95 6.33 2.09
CA TYR A 84 9.18 7.54 1.29
C TYR A 84 10.55 8.19 1.53
N ASP A 85 11.09 8.17 2.77
CA ASP A 85 12.35 8.84 3.11
C ASP A 85 13.55 8.07 2.59
N GLU A 86 14.31 8.69 1.68
CA GLU A 86 15.57 8.11 1.18
C GLU A 86 16.55 7.81 2.32
N GLY A 87 17.24 6.67 2.21
CA GLY A 87 18.17 6.18 3.23
C GLY A 87 17.53 5.45 4.41
N THR A 88 16.21 5.52 4.59
CA THR A 88 15.51 4.75 5.64
C THR A 88 15.39 3.27 5.30
N GLU A 89 15.21 2.44 6.32
CA GLU A 89 15.04 1.00 6.12
C GLU A 89 13.77 0.68 5.32
N GLY A 90 12.65 1.35 5.60
CA GLY A 90 11.40 1.18 4.85
C GLY A 90 11.58 1.48 3.36
N LYS A 91 12.28 2.58 3.02
CA LYS A 91 12.59 2.89 1.61
C LYS A 91 13.49 1.85 0.95
N LYS A 92 14.47 1.30 1.68
CA LYS A 92 15.33 0.20 1.16
C LYS A 92 14.53 -1.06 0.88
N GLN A 93 13.63 -1.48 1.78
CA GLN A 93 12.78 -2.66 1.60
C GLN A 93 11.80 -2.46 0.44
N PHE A 94 11.17 -1.29 0.35
CA PHE A 94 10.34 -0.94 -0.80
C PHE A 94 11.11 -0.99 -2.12
N ASN A 95 12.29 -0.34 -2.20
CA ASN A 95 13.13 -0.38 -3.39
C ASN A 95 13.58 -1.81 -3.76
N LYS A 96 13.78 -2.69 -2.76
CA LYS A 96 14.06 -4.11 -2.98
C LYS A 96 12.85 -4.83 -3.58
N LEU A 97 11.64 -4.53 -3.11
CA LEU A 97 10.39 -5.08 -3.66
C LEU A 97 10.16 -4.63 -5.11
N MET A 98 10.39 -3.35 -5.41
CA MET A 98 10.24 -2.78 -6.75
C MET A 98 11.20 -3.35 -7.80
N LYS A 99 12.21 -4.13 -7.40
CA LYS A 99 13.04 -4.88 -8.36
C LYS A 99 12.30 -6.07 -9.00
N VAL A 100 11.24 -6.54 -8.34
CA VAL A 100 10.48 -7.74 -8.74
C VAL A 100 8.98 -7.50 -8.84
N ALA A 101 8.51 -6.31 -8.45
CA ALA A 101 7.13 -5.86 -8.45
C ALA A 101 6.99 -4.55 -9.23
N GLN A 102 5.76 -4.10 -9.44
CA GLN A 102 5.46 -2.85 -10.14
C GLN A 102 4.81 -1.85 -9.19
N ASP A 103 5.17 -0.59 -9.36
CA ASP A 103 4.45 0.53 -8.76
C ASP A 103 3.30 0.92 -9.67
N GLY A 104 2.07 0.71 -9.19
CA GLY A 104 0.86 0.94 -9.94
C GLY A 104 0.68 2.39 -10.37
N TRP A 105 1.10 3.36 -9.56
CA TRP A 105 1.04 4.77 -9.95
C TRP A 105 1.94 5.04 -11.15
N CYS A 106 3.21 4.61 -11.07
CA CYS A 106 4.18 4.82 -12.14
C CYS A 106 3.79 4.09 -13.44
N LYS A 107 3.08 2.95 -13.34
CA LYS A 107 2.53 2.24 -14.49
C LYS A 107 1.44 3.07 -15.19
N THR A 108 0.49 3.62 -14.43
CA THR A 108 -0.62 4.41 -14.99
C THR A 108 -0.18 5.81 -15.44
N HIS A 109 0.74 6.43 -14.70
CA HIS A 109 1.16 7.83 -14.89
C HIS A 109 2.68 7.94 -15.11
N PRO A 110 3.23 7.40 -16.20
CA PRO A 110 4.67 7.32 -16.42
C PRO A 110 5.35 8.68 -16.64
N SER A 111 4.57 9.74 -16.87
CA SER A 111 5.06 11.11 -17.10
C SER A 111 4.88 12.03 -15.90
N ASP A 112 4.27 11.54 -14.82
CA ASP A 112 3.95 12.36 -13.65
C ASP A 112 5.17 12.57 -12.76
N ASN A 113 5.21 13.75 -12.15
CA ASN A 113 6.25 14.09 -11.18
C ASN A 113 5.81 13.64 -9.79
N ILE A 114 6.74 13.59 -8.84
CA ILE A 114 6.40 13.23 -7.45
C ILE A 114 5.38 14.20 -6.82
N SER A 115 5.37 15.46 -7.26
CA SER A 115 4.39 16.49 -6.87
C SER A 115 2.97 16.19 -7.32
N ASP A 116 2.80 15.33 -8.32
CA ASP A 116 1.50 14.95 -8.87
C ASP A 116 0.98 13.67 -8.20
N SER A 117 1.85 13.00 -7.43
CA SER A 117 1.62 11.68 -6.83
C SER A 117 1.54 11.69 -5.30
N PHE A 118 1.67 12.85 -4.64
CA PHE A 118 1.70 12.88 -3.17
C PHE A 118 0.37 12.38 -2.58
N THR A 119 0.46 11.70 -1.44
CA THR A 119 -0.71 11.15 -0.76
C THR A 119 -0.86 11.62 0.66
N ILE A 120 0.15 12.29 1.21
CA ILE A 120 0.07 12.94 2.53
C ILE A 120 0.71 14.31 2.48
N ARG A 121 0.14 15.26 3.24
CA ARG A 121 0.78 16.53 3.59
C ARG A 121 1.19 16.50 5.05
N LEU A 122 2.48 16.69 5.31
CA LEU A 122 3.00 16.75 6.67
C LEU A 122 2.76 18.10 7.33
N GLU A 123 2.81 18.14 8.67
CA GLU A 123 2.64 19.36 9.47
C GLU A 123 3.67 20.45 9.11
N ASN A 124 4.87 20.05 8.68
CA ASN A 124 5.91 20.97 8.23
C ASN A 124 5.68 21.56 6.83
N GLY A 125 4.60 21.17 6.14
CA GLY A 125 4.24 21.63 4.82
C GLY A 125 4.76 20.77 3.67
N ASP A 126 5.57 19.73 3.94
CA ASP A 126 6.09 18.82 2.93
C ASP A 126 5.01 17.87 2.39
N PHE A 127 5.16 17.49 1.12
CA PHE A 127 4.30 16.51 0.45
C PHE A 127 5.07 15.22 0.22
N LYS A 128 4.46 14.09 0.58
CA LYS A 128 5.07 12.76 0.43
C LYS A 128 4.06 11.79 -0.17
N ARG A 129 4.56 10.81 -0.93
CA ARG A 129 3.78 9.65 -1.35
C ARG A 129 4.11 8.51 -0.41
N VAL A 130 3.12 8.14 0.40
CA VAL A 130 3.24 7.09 1.42
C VAL A 130 2.27 5.95 1.15
N ASP A 131 1.19 6.24 0.42
CA ASP A 131 0.25 5.26 -0.08
C ASP A 131 0.67 4.81 -1.47
N TYR A 132 0.70 3.49 -1.67
CA TYR A 132 1.13 2.89 -2.93
C TYR A 132 0.16 1.80 -3.33
N ILE A 133 0.22 1.49 -4.63
CA ILE A 133 -0.31 0.26 -5.20
C ILE A 133 0.90 -0.52 -5.69
N VAL A 134 1.14 -1.68 -5.12
CA VAL A 134 2.21 -2.58 -5.53
C VAL A 134 1.61 -3.82 -6.15
N SER A 135 1.89 -4.05 -7.43
CA SER A 135 1.31 -5.17 -8.19
C SER A 135 2.38 -6.17 -8.62
N SER A 136 1.98 -7.44 -8.76
CA SER A 136 2.83 -8.44 -9.41
C SER A 136 2.98 -8.15 -10.91
N ASN A 137 4.09 -8.62 -11.51
CA ASN A 137 4.34 -8.46 -12.94
C ASN A 137 3.34 -9.24 -13.83
N ASN A 138 2.63 -10.21 -13.27
CA ASN A 138 1.70 -11.08 -13.99
C ASN A 138 0.34 -10.43 -14.24
N ILE A 139 0.11 -9.22 -13.74
CA ILE A 139 -1.08 -8.42 -14.04
C ILE A 139 -0.83 -7.69 -15.36
N SER A 140 -1.22 -8.34 -16.46
CA SER A 140 -1.13 -7.81 -17.83
C SER A 140 -2.17 -6.73 -18.12
N GLU A 141 -3.30 -6.76 -17.39
CA GLU A 141 -4.36 -5.77 -17.54
C GLU A 141 -3.90 -4.39 -17.04
N ASP A 142 -4.34 -3.34 -17.74
CA ASP A 142 -4.17 -1.98 -17.27
C ASP A 142 -5.22 -1.69 -16.21
N PHE A 143 -4.75 -1.43 -14.99
CA PHE A 143 -5.58 -0.83 -13.97
C PHE A 143 -5.38 0.68 -13.98
N ILE A 144 -6.47 1.40 -13.73
CA ILE A 144 -6.47 2.86 -13.66
C ILE A 144 -6.27 3.23 -12.20
N VAL A 145 -5.24 4.02 -11.92
CA VAL A 145 -4.98 4.61 -10.60
C VAL A 145 -5.38 6.08 -10.60
N GLU A 146 -6.17 6.49 -9.62
CA GLU A 146 -6.59 7.87 -9.43
C GLU A 146 -6.26 8.34 -8.01
N SER A 147 -5.90 9.62 -7.86
CA SER A 147 -5.72 10.27 -6.56
C SER A 147 -6.78 11.35 -6.37
N TYR A 148 -7.52 11.25 -5.28
CA TYR A 148 -8.57 12.18 -4.89
C TYR A 148 -8.08 13.03 -3.71
N GLN A 149 -7.46 14.16 -4.07
CA GLN A 149 -6.90 15.12 -3.11
C GLN A 149 -7.96 15.83 -2.27
N ASP A 150 -9.24 15.73 -2.62
CA ASP A 150 -10.32 16.39 -1.90
C ASP A 150 -10.51 15.82 -0.48
N PHE A 151 -10.13 14.55 -0.24
CA PHE A 151 -10.08 13.98 1.10
C PHE A 151 -9.23 14.80 2.07
N TYR A 152 -8.10 15.30 1.57
CA TYR A 152 -7.25 16.21 2.31
C TYR A 152 -7.85 17.63 2.39
N LYS A 153 -8.29 18.19 1.25
CA LYS A 153 -8.78 19.58 1.18
C LYS A 153 -10.04 19.81 2.01
N GLU A 154 -10.86 18.78 2.18
CA GLU A 154 -12.10 18.79 2.96
C GLU A 154 -11.91 18.34 4.40
N TYR A 155 -10.66 18.12 4.85
CA TYR A 155 -10.31 17.67 6.20
C TYR A 155 -10.96 16.33 6.60
N LEU A 156 -11.16 15.44 5.63
CA LEU A 156 -11.66 14.08 5.86
C LEU A 156 -10.53 13.14 6.31
N SER A 157 -9.30 13.42 5.89
CA SER A 157 -8.06 12.75 6.29
C SER A 157 -6.86 13.67 6.06
N ASP A 158 -5.73 13.37 6.71
CA ASP A 158 -4.40 13.88 6.37
C ASP A 158 -3.82 13.24 5.10
N HIS A 159 -4.44 12.17 4.61
CA HIS A 159 -4.12 11.51 3.35
C HIS A 159 -5.14 11.83 2.23
N SER A 160 -4.70 11.74 0.98
CA SER A 160 -5.57 11.63 -0.18
C SER A 160 -6.14 10.21 -0.30
N LEU A 161 -7.32 10.05 -0.90
CA LEU A 161 -7.78 8.73 -1.32
C LEU A 161 -7.07 8.31 -2.61
N ILE A 162 -6.43 7.15 -2.60
CA ILE A 162 -5.98 6.47 -3.81
C ILE A 162 -7.03 5.42 -4.20
N ALA A 163 -7.52 5.51 -5.43
CA ALA A 163 -8.44 4.54 -6.00
C ALA A 163 -7.75 3.74 -7.11
N ILE A 164 -8.10 2.47 -7.19
CA ILE A 164 -7.73 1.58 -8.29
C ILE A 164 -8.99 1.04 -8.94
N THR A 165 -9.06 1.13 -10.26
CA THR A 165 -10.07 0.45 -11.07
C THR A 165 -9.39 -0.65 -11.84
N ILE A 166 -9.78 -1.90 -11.58
CA ILE A 166 -9.34 -3.07 -12.32
C ILE A 166 -10.42 -3.36 -13.35
N GLN A 167 -10.10 -3.23 -14.64
CA GLN A 167 -11.01 -3.62 -15.70
C GLN A 167 -11.15 -5.15 -15.62
N ASP A 168 -12.38 -5.66 -15.53
CA ASP A 168 -12.76 -7.09 -15.42
C ASP A 168 -12.93 -7.69 -14.00
N VAL A 169 -12.99 -6.89 -12.93
CA VAL A 169 -13.41 -7.34 -11.57
C VAL A 169 -14.88 -7.05 -11.28
#